data_AF-A0A7J8JGC4-F1
#
_entry.id   AF-A0A7J8JGC4-F1
#
_cell.length_a   1.000
_cell.length_b   1.000
_cell.length_c   1.000
_cell.angle_alpha   90.00
_cell.angle_beta   90.00
_cell.angle_gamma   90.00
#
_symmetry.space_group_name_H-M   'P 1'
#
loop_
_entity.id
_entity.type
_entity.pdbx_description
1 polymer ?
#
loop_
_entity_poly.entity_id
_entity_poly.type
_entity_poly.pdbx_seq_one_letter_code
_entity_poly.pdbx_strand_id
1 'polypeptide(L)'
;MAATIYPRVLWALPMSRSSIAAVATSVFHGPPHRQLHHAVIPHGKGGRSSVSGIVATVFGATGFLGRYVVNHLGRMGSQIIIPYRCERYDLMHLRPMGDLGQIIFLEWNGRNKDSIRRAVEHSNVVINLVGRDWETKNYDFEDVFVKIPQAIAQVSKEAGVEKLIHISHLNADIKSSSRYLRNKAVGDKEVRDAFPEATIIKPSDIYGREDRFLNYFANIRWFGGVPLISLGMKTVKQPVYVVDVSKGIINAIKEPDARGKTFAFVGPNRYLLYDLVQYAFAVAHRPFLPYPLPHFAFQLIARLFEITPFEPWTTRDKVERVWQCGGRIEALPWSRIAHLERHHKPYALDLPCALKCNALRVAEIWIDEYKDMVYLAWNIPLQNSGIDYGDISSRMALREKLKRKTFDWYLQNVYPALKPICNIVGYGRGRAVINRDTKRCLEIKEDTSGLFMPVLQNCMTQVWTIEHIVQNWGSN
;
A
#
# COMPACT_ATOMS: atom_id res chain seq x y z
N MET A 1 47.08 -60.62 40.53
CA MET A 1 46.73 -59.38 41.25
C MET A 1 47.94 -58.46 41.20
N ALA A 2 47.89 -57.47 40.32
CA ALA A 2 48.97 -56.54 40.05
C ALA A 2 48.76 -55.26 40.87
N ALA A 3 49.79 -54.79 41.56
CA ALA A 3 49.76 -53.55 42.32
C ALA A 3 50.75 -52.55 41.72
N THR A 4 50.16 -51.43 41.31
CA THR A 4 50.72 -50.17 40.83
C THR A 4 51.69 -49.49 41.81
N ILE A 5 52.66 -48.73 41.29
CA ILE A 5 52.93 -47.30 41.56
C ILE A 5 54.05 -46.84 40.60
N TYR A 6 53.76 -45.81 39.78
CA TYR A 6 54.75 -45.11 38.93
C TYR A 6 55.09 -43.74 39.57
N PRO A 7 56.36 -43.29 39.56
CA PRO A 7 56.72 -41.92 39.95
C PRO A 7 56.80 -40.97 38.74
N ARG A 8 56.56 -39.69 39.05
CA ARG A 8 56.52 -38.51 38.16
C ARG A 8 57.85 -38.21 37.46
N VAL A 9 57.79 -37.80 36.19
CA VAL A 9 58.76 -36.88 35.56
C VAL A 9 58.01 -35.89 34.66
N LEU A 10 58.44 -34.63 34.72
CA LEU A 10 57.86 -33.42 34.12
C LEU A 10 57.69 -33.49 32.59
N TRP A 11 56.59 -32.91 32.12
CA TRP A 11 56.27 -32.73 30.70
C TRP A 11 56.75 -31.36 30.18
N ALA A 12 57.50 -31.38 29.07
CA ALA A 12 57.66 -30.25 28.15
C ALA A 12 57.18 -30.70 26.75
N LEU A 13 56.45 -29.82 26.09
CA LEU A 13 55.56 -30.02 24.93
C LEU A 13 56.27 -30.49 23.65
N PRO A 14 55.57 -31.26 22.78
CA PRO A 14 55.81 -31.23 21.35
C PRO A 14 54.61 -30.65 20.56
N MET A 15 54.95 -29.67 19.72
CA MET A 15 54.40 -29.33 18.40
C MET A 15 52.92 -29.62 18.10
N SER A 16 52.14 -28.53 18.02
CA SER A 16 50.77 -28.54 17.50
C SER A 16 50.78 -28.81 15.99
N ARG A 17 50.06 -29.86 15.59
CA ARG A 17 49.53 -29.99 14.23
C ARG A 17 48.33 -29.05 14.09
N SER A 18 48.32 -28.35 12.95
CA SER A 18 47.30 -27.40 12.50
C SER A 18 45.91 -28.03 12.54
N SER A 19 45.05 -27.54 13.41
CA SER A 19 43.61 -27.76 13.36
C SER A 19 43.03 -26.91 12.22
N ILE A 20 42.67 -27.56 11.12
CA ILE A 20 41.79 -26.97 10.11
C ILE A 20 40.43 -26.79 10.80
N ALA A 21 40.16 -25.58 11.29
CA ALA A 21 38.84 -25.19 11.71
C ALA A 21 37.95 -25.17 10.46
N ALA A 22 37.12 -26.19 10.31
CA ALA A 22 36.00 -26.15 9.38
C ALA A 22 35.09 -25.00 9.84
N VAL A 23 35.24 -23.84 9.21
CA VAL A 23 34.28 -22.75 9.29
C VAL A 23 33.00 -23.31 8.67
N ALA A 24 32.10 -23.77 9.52
CA ALA A 24 30.72 -24.01 9.13
C ALA A 24 30.18 -22.67 8.65
N THR A 25 30.18 -22.47 7.35
CA THR A 25 29.41 -21.43 6.71
C THR A 25 27.96 -21.73 7.04
N SER A 26 27.43 -21.01 8.03
CA SER A 26 26.00 -20.88 8.22
C SER A 26 25.46 -20.18 6.98
N VAL A 27 25.14 -20.98 5.96
CA VAL A 27 24.26 -20.55 4.89
C VAL A 27 22.98 -20.16 5.60
N PHE A 28 22.81 -18.85 5.80
CA PHE A 28 21.52 -18.27 6.13
C PHE A 28 20.57 -18.77 5.05
N HIS A 29 19.82 -19.82 5.38
CA HIS A 29 18.61 -20.16 4.68
C HIS A 29 17.70 -18.98 4.99
N GLY A 30 17.66 -18.01 4.07
CA GLY A 30 16.51 -17.13 3.96
C GLY A 30 15.23 -18.00 3.96
N PRO A 31 14.08 -17.43 4.34
CA PRO A 31 12.83 -18.19 4.33
C PRO A 31 12.73 -18.96 3.01
N PRO A 32 12.36 -20.26 3.04
CA PRO A 32 12.41 -21.11 1.86
C PRO A 32 11.73 -20.36 0.72
N HIS A 33 12.48 -20.01 -0.32
CA HIS A 33 11.90 -19.48 -1.54
C HIS A 33 11.00 -20.59 -2.06
N ARG A 34 9.70 -20.49 -1.76
CA ARG A 34 8.67 -21.37 -2.31
C ARG A 34 8.90 -21.34 -3.82
N GLN A 35 9.12 -22.49 -4.44
CA GLN A 35 9.22 -22.55 -5.89
C GLN A 35 7.90 -21.99 -6.44
N LEU A 36 7.96 -20.76 -6.95
CA LEU A 36 6.81 -20.10 -7.54
C LEU A 36 6.36 -20.95 -8.73
N HIS A 37 5.10 -21.34 -8.72
CA HIS A 37 4.55 -22.12 -9.81
C HIS A 37 4.66 -21.33 -11.11
N HIS A 38 5.07 -21.98 -12.20
CA HIS A 38 5.35 -21.32 -13.48
C HIS A 38 4.19 -20.44 -13.98
N ALA A 39 2.94 -20.86 -13.74
CA ALA A 39 1.74 -20.12 -14.13
C ALA A 39 1.54 -18.79 -13.38
N VAL A 40 2.22 -18.59 -12.24
CA VAL A 40 2.11 -17.39 -11.40
C VAL A 40 3.27 -16.43 -11.67
N ILE A 41 4.19 -16.77 -12.59
CA ILE A 41 5.27 -15.86 -12.96
C ILE A 41 4.68 -14.71 -13.81
N PRO A 42 4.98 -13.44 -13.47
CA PRO A 42 4.42 -12.33 -14.21
C PRO A 42 4.99 -12.25 -15.64
N HIS A 43 4.09 -12.11 -16.62
CA HIS A 43 4.43 -12.04 -18.05
C HIS A 43 3.57 -10.99 -18.77
N GLY A 44 4.13 -10.38 -19.82
CA GLY A 44 3.49 -9.33 -20.61
C GLY A 44 3.82 -7.92 -20.14
N LYS A 45 3.21 -6.91 -20.78
CA LYS A 45 3.49 -5.48 -20.55
C LYS A 45 2.72 -4.87 -19.36
N GLY A 46 2.03 -5.68 -18.55
CA GLY A 46 1.24 -5.22 -17.40
C GLY A 46 -0.12 -4.62 -17.75
N GLY A 47 -0.75 -5.10 -18.83
CA GLY A 47 -2.10 -4.71 -19.26
C GLY A 47 -3.17 -5.77 -18.93
N ARG A 48 -4.39 -5.55 -19.43
CA ARG A 48 -5.57 -6.42 -19.18
C ARG A 48 -5.33 -7.90 -19.50
N SER A 49 -4.64 -8.20 -20.60
CA SER A 49 -4.35 -9.56 -21.06
C SER A 49 -2.95 -10.05 -20.65
N SER A 50 -2.26 -9.30 -19.79
CA SER A 50 -1.00 -9.76 -19.19
C SER A 50 -1.29 -10.72 -18.04
N VAL A 51 -0.26 -11.34 -17.48
CA VAL A 51 -0.38 -12.16 -16.27
C VAL A 51 0.44 -11.48 -15.20
N SER A 52 -0.20 -11.03 -14.12
CA SER A 52 0.51 -10.32 -13.05
C SER A 52 1.12 -11.24 -11.99
N GLY A 53 0.80 -12.54 -12.01
CA GLY A 53 1.16 -13.46 -10.93
C GLY A 53 0.36 -13.28 -9.64
N ILE A 54 -0.78 -12.60 -9.69
CA ILE A 54 -1.66 -12.39 -8.54
C ILE A 54 -2.95 -13.16 -8.78
N VAL A 55 -3.27 -14.05 -7.84
CA VAL A 55 -4.54 -14.78 -7.75
C VAL A 55 -5.24 -14.32 -6.47
N ALA A 56 -6.10 -13.32 -6.63
CA ALA A 56 -6.73 -12.62 -5.52
C ALA A 56 -8.16 -13.09 -5.28
N THR A 57 -8.47 -13.56 -4.07
CA THR A 57 -9.86 -13.71 -3.61
C THR A 57 -10.33 -12.43 -2.93
N VAL A 58 -11.37 -11.80 -3.47
CA VAL A 58 -11.88 -10.52 -2.98
C VAL A 58 -13.26 -10.71 -2.35
N PHE A 59 -13.30 -10.90 -1.03
CA PHE A 59 -14.56 -10.91 -0.29
C PHE A 59 -15.16 -9.51 -0.25
N GLY A 60 -16.45 -9.39 -0.55
CA GLY A 60 -17.14 -8.09 -0.61
C GLY A 60 -16.89 -7.29 -1.90
N ALA A 61 -16.48 -7.97 -2.98
CA ALA A 61 -16.21 -7.32 -4.27
C ALA A 61 -17.41 -6.60 -4.89
N THR A 62 -18.64 -6.98 -4.53
CA THR A 62 -19.91 -6.39 -5.01
C THR A 62 -20.16 -4.98 -4.49
N GLY A 63 -19.45 -4.55 -3.45
CA GLY A 63 -19.65 -3.27 -2.78
C GLY A 63 -19.07 -2.06 -3.51
N PHE A 64 -19.13 -0.91 -2.81
CA PHE A 64 -18.54 0.35 -3.28
C PHE A 64 -17.02 0.26 -3.47
N LEU A 65 -16.27 -0.23 -2.50
CA LEU A 65 -14.81 -0.32 -2.61
C LEU A 65 -14.36 -1.49 -3.51
N GLY A 66 -15.10 -2.59 -3.46
CA GLY A 66 -14.82 -3.81 -4.22
C GLY A 66 -14.69 -3.60 -5.72
N ARG A 67 -15.62 -2.84 -6.33
CA ARG A 67 -15.57 -2.52 -7.77
C ARG A 67 -14.27 -1.84 -8.19
N TYR A 68 -13.72 -0.93 -7.39
CA TYR A 68 -12.49 -0.21 -7.72
C TYR A 68 -11.27 -1.12 -7.57
N VAL A 69 -11.23 -1.94 -6.52
CA VAL A 69 -10.15 -2.92 -6.30
C VAL A 69 -10.13 -3.95 -7.42
N VAL A 70 -11.28 -4.54 -7.76
CA VAL A 70 -11.42 -5.52 -8.86
C VAL A 70 -11.05 -4.90 -10.20
N ASN A 71 -11.51 -3.67 -10.49
CA ASN A 71 -11.13 -2.96 -11.72
C ASN A 71 -9.62 -2.79 -11.83
N HIS A 72 -8.95 -2.38 -10.75
CA HIS A 72 -7.51 -2.20 -10.80
C HIS A 72 -6.73 -3.52 -10.88
N LEU A 73 -7.18 -4.59 -10.21
CA LEU A 73 -6.59 -5.93 -10.36
C LEU A 73 -6.78 -6.46 -11.80
N GLY A 74 -7.97 -6.33 -12.36
CA GLY A 74 -8.30 -6.84 -13.69
C GLY A 74 -7.55 -6.10 -14.80
N ARG A 75 -7.31 -4.80 -14.61
CA ARG A 75 -6.48 -3.99 -15.53
C ARG A 75 -5.00 -4.40 -15.57
N MET A 76 -4.49 -5.03 -14.51
CA MET A 76 -3.11 -5.56 -14.48
C MET A 76 -3.00 -6.97 -15.06
N GLY A 77 -4.12 -7.62 -15.36
CA GLY A 77 -4.14 -9.02 -15.76
C GLY A 77 -3.93 -9.99 -14.58
N SER A 78 -4.47 -9.64 -13.42
CA SER A 78 -4.54 -10.54 -12.26
C SER A 78 -5.76 -11.45 -12.37
N GLN A 79 -5.62 -12.69 -11.88
CA GLN A 79 -6.75 -13.58 -11.72
C GLN A 79 -7.49 -13.23 -10.42
N ILE A 80 -8.81 -13.11 -10.50
CA ILE A 80 -9.65 -12.60 -9.43
C ILE A 80 -10.78 -13.59 -9.19
N ILE A 81 -10.82 -14.12 -7.98
CA ILE A 81 -11.92 -14.93 -7.49
C ILE A 81 -12.86 -14.01 -6.72
N ILE A 82 -14.10 -13.92 -7.18
CA ILE A 82 -15.16 -13.08 -6.62
C ILE A 82 -16.19 -13.97 -5.93
N PRO A 83 -16.01 -14.21 -4.61
CA PRO A 83 -17.02 -14.85 -3.80
C PRO A 83 -18.20 -13.86 -3.61
N TYR A 84 -19.34 -14.19 -4.19
CA TYR A 84 -20.56 -13.40 -4.13
C TYR A 84 -21.66 -14.09 -3.32
N ARG A 85 -22.53 -13.25 -2.73
CA ARG A 85 -23.69 -13.67 -1.94
C ARG A 85 -25.00 -13.09 -2.48
N CYS A 86 -24.92 -11.96 -3.16
CA CYS A 86 -26.07 -11.32 -3.79
C CYS A 86 -26.53 -12.11 -5.03
N GLU A 87 -27.58 -11.60 -5.69
CA GLU A 87 -28.03 -12.18 -6.94
C GLU A 87 -26.96 -12.03 -8.03
N ARG A 88 -26.98 -12.92 -9.04
CA ARG A 88 -26.00 -12.89 -10.12
C ARG A 88 -26.04 -11.57 -10.91
N TYR A 89 -27.23 -10.97 -11.05
CA TYR A 89 -27.43 -9.72 -11.77
C TYR A 89 -26.57 -8.57 -11.23
N ASP A 90 -26.41 -8.48 -9.90
CA ASP A 90 -25.67 -7.39 -9.25
C ASP A 90 -24.17 -7.40 -9.60
N LEU A 91 -23.65 -8.54 -10.06
CA LEU A 91 -22.24 -8.72 -10.43
C LEU A 91 -21.95 -8.36 -11.88
N MET A 92 -22.97 -8.14 -12.72
CA MET A 92 -22.78 -7.99 -14.17
C MET A 92 -21.81 -6.85 -14.51
N HIS A 93 -21.82 -5.77 -13.71
CA HIS A 93 -20.90 -4.64 -13.89
C HIS A 93 -19.42 -4.99 -13.68
N LEU A 94 -19.09 -6.10 -12.99
CA LEU A 94 -17.72 -6.55 -12.77
C LEU A 94 -17.17 -7.36 -13.94
N ARG A 95 -18.03 -8.00 -14.76
CA ARG A 95 -17.59 -8.85 -15.89
C ARG A 95 -16.68 -8.10 -16.88
N PRO A 96 -16.94 -6.84 -17.27
CA PRO A 96 -16.09 -6.14 -18.22
C PRO A 96 -14.73 -5.72 -17.66
N MET A 97 -14.46 -5.90 -16.36
CA MET A 97 -13.25 -5.38 -15.70
C MET A 97 -12.00 -6.25 -15.91
N GLY A 98 -12.17 -7.51 -16.30
CA GLY A 98 -11.07 -8.47 -16.50
C GLY A 98 -11.15 -9.15 -17.87
N ASP A 99 -10.04 -9.70 -18.31
CA ASP A 99 -10.03 -10.53 -19.53
C ASP A 99 -10.77 -11.87 -19.31
N LEU A 100 -10.97 -12.61 -20.40
CA LEU A 100 -11.55 -13.94 -20.38
C LEU A 100 -10.81 -14.85 -19.37
N GLY A 101 -11.57 -15.54 -18.53
CA GLY A 101 -11.01 -16.45 -17.50
C GLY A 101 -10.33 -15.77 -16.30
N GLN A 102 -10.14 -14.44 -16.32
CA GLN A 102 -9.52 -13.73 -15.21
C GLN A 102 -10.47 -13.55 -14.03
N ILE A 103 -11.76 -13.31 -14.29
CA ILE A 103 -12.75 -13.13 -13.22
C ILE A 103 -13.58 -14.41 -13.07
N ILE A 104 -13.48 -15.04 -11.90
CA ILE A 104 -14.22 -16.25 -11.55
C ILE A 104 -15.22 -15.91 -10.45
N PHE A 105 -16.50 -16.17 -10.70
CA PHE A 105 -17.56 -15.95 -9.72
C PHE A 105 -17.84 -17.23 -8.96
N LEU A 106 -17.83 -17.17 -7.63
CA LEU A 106 -18.16 -18.30 -6.75
C LEU A 106 -19.23 -17.89 -5.76
N GLU A 107 -20.21 -18.75 -5.53
CA GLU A 107 -21.19 -18.54 -4.47
C GLU A 107 -20.63 -19.00 -3.13
N TRP A 108 -20.88 -18.21 -2.09
CA TRP A 108 -20.42 -18.51 -0.73
C TRP A 108 -21.38 -17.98 0.33
N ASN A 109 -21.24 -18.51 1.55
CA ASN A 109 -21.99 -18.05 2.71
C ASN A 109 -21.03 -17.72 3.86
N GLY A 110 -21.18 -16.54 4.46
CA GLY A 110 -20.32 -16.07 5.56
C GLY A 110 -20.33 -16.96 6.81
N ARG A 111 -21.38 -17.76 7.02
CA ARG A 111 -21.43 -18.69 8.16
C ARG A 111 -20.80 -20.06 7.87
N ASN A 112 -20.56 -20.39 6.60
CA ASN A 112 -20.05 -21.70 6.21
C ASN A 112 -18.56 -21.64 5.88
N LYS A 113 -17.72 -22.23 6.75
CA LYS A 113 -16.26 -22.28 6.59
C LYS A 113 -15.81 -23.04 5.34
N ASP A 114 -16.52 -24.09 4.93
CA ASP A 114 -16.14 -24.88 3.75
C ASP A 114 -16.30 -24.08 2.47
N SER A 115 -17.33 -23.22 2.41
CA SER A 115 -17.53 -22.32 1.27
C SER A 115 -16.43 -21.26 1.17
N ILE A 116 -15.90 -20.81 2.32
CA ILE A 116 -14.76 -19.89 2.39
C ILE A 116 -13.49 -20.63 1.94
N ARG A 117 -13.28 -21.87 2.40
CA ARG A 117 -12.12 -22.70 2.02
C ARG A 117 -12.04 -22.89 0.51
N ARG A 118 -13.14 -23.30 -0.11
CA ARG A 118 -13.26 -23.46 -1.57
C ARG A 118 -12.91 -22.18 -2.34
N ALA A 119 -13.20 -21.01 -1.78
CA ALA A 119 -12.87 -19.74 -2.43
C ALA A 119 -11.37 -19.40 -2.33
N VAL A 120 -10.70 -19.75 -1.21
CA VAL A 120 -9.32 -19.32 -0.94
C VAL A 120 -8.24 -20.35 -1.32
N GLU A 121 -8.60 -21.62 -1.56
CA GLU A 121 -7.68 -22.75 -1.82
C GLU A 121 -6.57 -22.47 -2.84
N HIS A 122 -6.87 -21.70 -3.90
CA HIS A 122 -5.91 -21.40 -4.97
C HIS A 122 -5.41 -19.94 -4.96
N SER A 123 -5.69 -19.20 -3.89
CA SER A 123 -5.36 -17.77 -3.80
C SER A 123 -4.00 -17.54 -3.16
N ASN A 124 -3.18 -16.69 -3.78
CA ASN A 124 -1.98 -16.17 -3.10
C ASN A 124 -2.31 -14.97 -2.21
N VAL A 125 -3.35 -14.21 -2.57
CA VAL A 125 -3.78 -13.01 -1.85
C VAL A 125 -5.26 -13.10 -1.52
N VAL A 126 -5.62 -12.76 -0.29
CA VAL A 126 -7.03 -12.64 0.12
C VAL A 126 -7.29 -11.21 0.60
N ILE A 127 -8.34 -10.58 0.06
CA ILE A 127 -8.76 -9.22 0.42
C ILE A 127 -10.15 -9.29 1.04
N ASN A 128 -10.28 -8.81 2.27
CA ASN A 128 -11.54 -8.75 2.98
C ASN A 128 -12.12 -7.32 2.98
N LEU A 129 -13.19 -7.13 2.19
CA LEU A 129 -13.99 -5.91 2.09
C LEU A 129 -15.42 -6.10 2.64
N VAL A 130 -15.67 -7.18 3.39
CA VAL A 130 -17.00 -7.47 3.92
C VAL A 130 -17.36 -6.43 4.97
N GLY A 131 -18.54 -5.84 4.80
CA GLY A 131 -19.06 -4.87 5.76
C GLY A 131 -20.45 -4.37 5.38
N ARG A 132 -21.15 -3.84 6.38
CA ARG A 132 -22.45 -3.17 6.21
C ARG A 132 -22.55 -2.01 7.20
N ASP A 133 -23.18 -0.92 6.78
CA ASP A 133 -23.34 0.30 7.60
C ASP A 133 -24.46 0.22 8.65
N TRP A 134 -25.36 -0.75 8.49
CA TRP A 134 -26.51 -1.01 9.36
C TRP A 134 -26.60 -2.51 9.65
N GLU A 135 -27.23 -2.86 10.77
CA GLU A 135 -27.51 -4.25 11.10
C GLU A 135 -28.70 -4.74 10.27
N THR A 136 -28.63 -5.98 9.80
CA THR A 136 -29.75 -6.64 9.14
C THR A 136 -30.40 -7.60 10.12
N LYS A 137 -31.66 -7.97 9.90
CA LYS A 137 -32.35 -8.94 10.76
C LYS A 137 -31.60 -10.27 10.91
N ASN A 138 -30.92 -10.70 9.83
CA ASN A 138 -30.24 -12.00 9.78
C ASN A 138 -28.76 -11.95 10.20
N TYR A 139 -28.13 -10.77 10.09
CA TYR A 139 -26.72 -10.55 10.42
C TYR A 139 -26.57 -9.26 11.23
N ASP A 140 -26.06 -9.41 12.44
CA ASP A 140 -25.66 -8.34 13.33
C ASP A 140 -24.24 -7.84 13.01
N PHE A 141 -23.81 -6.76 13.65
CA PHE A 141 -22.46 -6.25 13.43
C PHE A 141 -21.37 -7.19 13.96
N GLU A 142 -21.66 -8.03 14.95
CA GLU A 142 -20.68 -8.99 15.48
C GLU A 142 -20.40 -10.12 14.48
N ASP A 143 -21.44 -10.71 13.87
CA ASP A 143 -21.26 -11.71 12.81
C ASP A 143 -20.45 -11.13 11.64
N VAL A 144 -20.76 -9.88 11.24
CA VAL A 144 -20.14 -9.24 10.06
C VAL A 144 -18.70 -8.80 10.28
N PHE A 145 -18.37 -8.24 11.44
CA PHE A 145 -17.04 -7.66 11.68
C PHE A 145 -16.12 -8.53 12.54
N VAL A 146 -16.66 -9.47 13.32
CA VAL A 146 -15.86 -10.34 14.19
C VAL A 146 -15.80 -11.76 13.62
N LYS A 147 -16.94 -12.46 13.55
CA LYS A 147 -16.97 -13.89 13.22
C LYS A 147 -16.56 -14.18 11.78
N ILE A 148 -17.08 -13.43 10.81
CA ILE A 148 -16.74 -13.62 9.39
C ILE A 148 -15.25 -13.33 9.13
N PRO A 149 -14.68 -12.17 9.55
CA PRO A 149 -13.25 -11.91 9.35
C PRO A 149 -12.34 -12.90 10.07
N GLN A 150 -12.71 -13.33 11.30
CA GLN A 150 -11.98 -14.37 12.03
C GLN A 150 -11.97 -15.70 11.25
N ALA A 151 -13.12 -16.13 10.73
CA ALA A 151 -13.22 -17.34 9.92
C ALA A 151 -12.39 -17.24 8.62
N ILE A 152 -12.45 -16.09 7.92
CA ILE A 152 -11.63 -15.85 6.73
C ILE A 152 -10.14 -15.92 7.08
N ALA A 153 -9.71 -15.32 8.19
CA ALA A 153 -8.32 -15.30 8.62
C ALA A 153 -7.80 -16.72 8.98
N GLN A 154 -8.59 -17.49 9.74
CA GLN A 154 -8.27 -18.88 10.10
C GLN A 154 -8.14 -19.75 8.84
N VAL A 155 -9.15 -19.73 7.97
CA VAL A 155 -9.17 -20.55 6.75
C VAL A 155 -8.07 -20.12 5.77
N SER A 156 -7.75 -18.83 5.68
CA SER A 156 -6.63 -18.34 4.86
C SER A 156 -5.28 -18.81 5.41
N LYS A 157 -5.14 -18.92 6.74
CA LYS A 157 -3.93 -19.47 7.37
C LYS A 157 -3.80 -20.98 7.10
N GLU A 158 -4.90 -21.72 7.24
CA GLU A 158 -4.98 -23.17 6.93
C GLU A 158 -4.62 -23.44 5.46
N ALA A 159 -5.12 -22.61 4.53
CA ALA A 159 -4.85 -22.74 3.10
C ALA A 159 -3.43 -22.28 2.69
N GLY A 160 -2.66 -21.67 3.60
CA GLY A 160 -1.31 -21.20 3.31
C GLY A 160 -1.24 -20.00 2.35
N VAL A 161 -2.22 -19.10 2.45
CA VAL A 161 -2.28 -17.84 1.69
C VAL A 161 -1.10 -16.94 2.08
N GLU A 162 -0.47 -16.30 1.10
CA GLU A 162 0.73 -15.50 1.32
C GLU A 162 0.43 -14.13 1.96
N LYS A 163 -0.61 -13.44 1.49
CA LYS A 163 -0.99 -12.11 1.99
C LYS A 163 -2.49 -12.03 2.26
N LEU A 164 -2.84 -11.69 3.50
CA LEU A 164 -4.20 -11.34 3.89
C LEU A 164 -4.29 -9.83 4.12
N ILE A 165 -5.21 -9.17 3.42
CA ILE A 165 -5.52 -7.75 3.59
C ILE A 165 -6.91 -7.62 4.21
N HIS A 166 -6.99 -6.96 5.36
CA HIS A 166 -8.24 -6.70 6.06
C HIS A 166 -8.55 -5.20 6.10
N ILE A 167 -9.79 -4.82 5.77
CA ILE A 167 -10.22 -3.42 5.79
C ILE A 167 -11.09 -3.12 7.00
N SER A 168 -10.55 -2.28 7.86
CA SER A 168 -11.18 -1.79 9.08
C SER A 168 -11.72 -0.37 8.86
N HIS A 169 -11.49 0.53 9.81
CA HIS A 169 -11.82 1.94 9.73
C HIS A 169 -10.84 2.76 10.61
N LEU A 170 -10.58 4.01 10.26
CA LEU A 170 -9.68 4.89 11.02
C LEU A 170 -10.12 5.06 12.48
N ASN A 171 -11.42 5.28 12.68
CA ASN A 171 -12.02 5.49 14.01
C ASN A 171 -12.36 4.18 14.76
N ALA A 172 -11.82 3.03 14.35
CA ALA A 172 -12.09 1.76 15.03
C ALA A 172 -11.43 1.75 16.42
N ASP A 173 -12.24 1.89 17.46
CA ASP A 173 -11.84 1.84 18.88
C ASP A 173 -12.94 1.15 19.72
N ILE A 174 -12.52 0.39 20.72
CA ILE A 174 -13.38 -0.33 21.67
C ILE A 174 -14.19 0.65 22.53
N LYS A 175 -13.68 1.87 22.75
CA LYS A 175 -14.34 2.91 23.54
C LYS A 175 -15.32 3.78 22.74
N SER A 176 -15.44 3.59 21.42
CA SER A 176 -16.38 4.35 20.59
C SER A 176 -17.84 4.12 21.00
N SER A 177 -18.70 5.14 20.96
CA SER A 177 -20.14 4.96 21.24
C SER A 177 -20.84 4.10 20.16
N SER A 178 -20.35 4.12 18.92
CA SER A 178 -20.93 3.38 17.79
C SER A 178 -20.63 1.88 17.91
N ARG A 179 -21.61 1.01 17.63
CA ARG A 179 -21.42 -0.45 17.68
C ARG A 179 -20.58 -0.92 16.50
N TYR A 180 -20.75 -0.27 15.34
CA TYR A 180 -19.96 -0.53 14.15
C TYR A 180 -18.46 -0.39 14.39
N LEU A 181 -18.00 0.72 15.01
CA LEU A 181 -16.57 0.96 15.21
C LEU A 181 -15.99 0.05 16.31
N ARG A 182 -16.77 -0.25 17.36
CA ARG A 182 -16.35 -1.21 18.40
C ARG A 182 -16.14 -2.61 17.85
N ASN A 183 -17.11 -3.11 17.07
CA ASN A 183 -17.00 -4.45 16.50
C ASN A 183 -15.90 -4.54 15.43
N LYS A 184 -15.62 -3.46 14.69
CA LYS A 184 -14.42 -3.41 13.84
C LYS A 184 -13.12 -3.44 14.65
N ALA A 185 -13.05 -2.78 15.79
CA ALA A 185 -11.86 -2.83 16.66
C ALA A 185 -11.63 -4.24 17.24
N VAL A 186 -12.70 -4.94 17.61
CA VAL A 186 -12.63 -6.35 18.03
C VAL A 186 -12.22 -7.24 16.84
N GLY A 187 -12.83 -7.03 15.66
CA GLY A 187 -12.48 -7.73 14.43
C GLY A 187 -11.01 -7.58 14.02
N ASP A 188 -10.45 -6.37 14.15
CA ASP A 188 -9.03 -6.10 13.89
C ASP A 188 -8.13 -6.98 14.76
N LYS A 189 -8.48 -7.12 16.04
CA LYS A 189 -7.76 -7.93 17.00
C LYS A 189 -7.87 -9.41 16.65
N GLU A 190 -9.08 -9.92 16.41
CA GLU A 190 -9.30 -11.32 16.06
C GLU A 190 -8.61 -11.72 14.75
N VAL A 191 -8.64 -10.86 13.74
CA VAL A 191 -7.93 -11.08 12.47
C VAL A 191 -6.42 -11.08 12.69
N ARG A 192 -5.91 -10.19 13.55
CA ARG A 192 -4.49 -10.14 13.89
C ARG A 192 -4.04 -11.38 14.65
N ASP A 193 -4.86 -11.85 15.58
CA ASP A 193 -4.56 -13.04 16.40
C ASP A 193 -4.60 -14.31 15.55
N ALA A 194 -5.58 -14.44 14.64
CA ALA A 194 -5.69 -15.58 13.73
C ALA A 194 -4.65 -15.57 12.59
N PHE A 195 -4.28 -14.39 12.07
CA PHE A 195 -3.30 -14.23 11.00
C PHE A 195 -2.35 -13.05 11.35
N PRO A 196 -1.25 -13.31 12.07
CA PRO A 196 -0.33 -12.26 12.56
C PRO A 196 0.31 -11.41 11.46
N GLU A 197 0.52 -11.98 10.28
CA GLU A 197 1.10 -11.31 9.11
C GLU A 197 0.08 -10.47 8.32
N ALA A 198 -1.15 -10.32 8.83
CA ALA A 198 -2.23 -9.66 8.12
C ALA A 198 -1.94 -8.17 8.00
N THR A 199 -2.12 -7.64 6.80
CA THR A 199 -2.07 -6.21 6.55
C THR A 199 -3.43 -5.61 6.88
N ILE A 200 -3.51 -4.79 7.92
CA ILE A 200 -4.76 -4.13 8.31
C ILE A 200 -4.76 -2.71 7.75
N ILE A 201 -5.74 -2.37 6.94
CA ILE A 201 -5.90 -1.03 6.37
C ILE A 201 -7.07 -0.34 7.06
N LYS A 202 -6.80 0.84 7.62
CA LYS A 202 -7.72 1.71 8.34
C LYS A 202 -7.99 2.96 7.51
N PRO A 203 -8.93 2.91 6.54
CA PRO A 203 -9.31 4.10 5.82
C PRO A 203 -10.15 5.04 6.68
N SER A 204 -9.97 6.32 6.46
CA SER A 204 -10.92 7.37 6.84
C SER A 204 -12.21 7.27 5.99
N ASP A 205 -13.12 8.24 6.14
CA ASP A 205 -14.34 8.30 5.32
C ASP A 205 -13.98 8.33 3.83
N ILE A 206 -14.31 7.25 3.11
CA ILE A 206 -13.99 7.12 1.69
C ILE A 206 -15.07 7.81 0.87
N TYR A 207 -14.66 8.71 -0.04
CA TYR A 207 -15.56 9.34 -1.00
C TYR A 207 -15.28 8.90 -2.45
N GLY A 208 -16.35 8.89 -3.25
CA GLY A 208 -16.36 8.43 -4.64
C GLY A 208 -17.77 8.54 -5.22
N ARG A 209 -18.00 8.01 -6.44
CA ARG A 209 -19.28 8.20 -7.14
C ARG A 209 -20.46 7.56 -6.41
N GLU A 210 -20.27 6.34 -5.91
CA GLU A 210 -21.32 5.55 -5.25
C GLU A 210 -21.08 5.46 -3.74
N ASP A 211 -20.45 6.48 -3.17
CA ASP A 211 -20.16 6.50 -1.75
C ASP A 211 -21.45 6.61 -0.92
N ARG A 212 -21.33 6.33 0.38
CA ARG A 212 -22.40 6.51 1.38
C ARG A 212 -22.05 7.61 2.38
N PHE A 213 -21.10 8.47 2.00
CA PHE A 213 -20.60 9.57 2.82
C PHE A 213 -21.04 10.92 2.23
N LEU A 214 -20.57 11.30 1.04
CA LEU A 214 -21.02 12.53 0.38
C LEU A 214 -22.43 12.41 -0.17
N ASN A 215 -22.78 11.27 -0.80
CA ASN A 215 -24.15 11.03 -1.26
C ASN A 215 -25.17 11.02 -0.11
N TYR A 216 -24.74 10.67 1.11
CA TYR A 216 -25.59 10.81 2.29
C TYR A 216 -26.00 12.26 2.49
N PHE A 217 -25.04 13.20 2.50
CA PHE A 217 -25.33 14.63 2.63
C PHE A 217 -26.05 15.22 1.41
N ALA A 218 -25.75 14.76 0.20
CA ALA A 218 -26.43 15.22 -1.00
C ALA A 218 -27.93 14.84 -0.98
N ASN A 219 -28.26 13.64 -0.49
CA ASN A 219 -29.64 13.16 -0.40
C ASN A 219 -30.43 13.76 0.78
N ILE A 220 -29.77 14.37 1.77
CA ILE A 220 -30.45 15.15 2.84
C ILE A 220 -31.35 16.24 2.26
N ARG A 221 -31.06 16.70 1.05
CA ARG A 221 -31.90 17.63 0.27
C ARG A 221 -33.39 17.30 0.30
N TRP A 222 -33.78 16.02 0.30
CA TRP A 222 -35.19 15.64 0.31
C TRP A 222 -35.97 16.15 1.52
N PHE A 223 -35.28 16.49 2.61
CA PHE A 223 -35.88 17.00 3.84
C PHE A 223 -35.94 18.54 3.92
N GLY A 224 -35.62 19.26 2.84
CA GLY A 224 -35.76 20.74 2.76
C GLY A 224 -34.72 21.55 3.55
N GLY A 225 -33.99 20.92 4.47
CA GLY A 225 -32.87 21.51 5.20
C GLY A 225 -31.89 20.44 5.67
N VAL A 226 -30.74 20.87 6.20
CA VAL A 226 -29.67 19.97 6.63
C VAL A 226 -29.61 19.91 8.16
N PRO A 227 -30.09 18.82 8.80
CA PRO A 227 -29.93 18.65 10.24
C PRO A 227 -28.46 18.36 10.56
N LEU A 228 -27.84 19.23 11.36
CA LEU A 228 -26.48 19.05 11.85
C LEU A 228 -26.48 19.14 13.38
N ILE A 229 -25.83 18.18 14.05
CA ILE A 229 -25.68 18.23 15.50
C ILE A 229 -24.63 19.31 15.83
N SER A 230 -25.01 20.29 16.66
CA SER A 230 -24.16 21.44 16.99
C SER A 230 -23.60 22.15 15.74
N LEU A 231 -24.39 22.19 14.65
CA LEU A 231 -23.99 22.68 13.32
C LEU A 231 -22.76 21.99 12.71
N GLY A 232 -22.23 20.91 13.30
CA GLY A 232 -21.03 20.25 12.81
C GLY A 232 -19.72 21.03 12.99
N MET A 233 -19.71 22.13 13.74
CA MET A 233 -18.50 22.93 13.99
C MET A 233 -17.49 22.23 14.91
N LYS A 234 -17.95 21.26 15.73
CA LYS A 234 -17.09 20.49 16.63
C LYS A 234 -16.43 19.28 15.96
N THR A 235 -16.96 18.84 14.82
CA THR A 235 -16.53 17.61 14.17
C THR A 235 -15.57 17.90 13.03
N VAL A 236 -14.41 17.23 13.03
CA VAL A 236 -13.40 17.34 11.96
C VAL A 236 -13.29 16.02 11.23
N LYS A 237 -13.35 16.04 9.90
CA LYS A 237 -13.20 14.87 9.04
C LYS A 237 -12.08 15.06 8.02
N GLN A 238 -11.40 13.97 7.68
CA GLN A 238 -10.32 13.94 6.71
C GLN A 238 -10.63 12.88 5.65
N PRO A 239 -11.52 13.16 4.69
CA PRO A 239 -12.03 12.15 3.77
C PRO A 239 -10.97 11.74 2.74
N VAL A 240 -10.93 10.44 2.39
CA VAL A 240 -9.97 9.86 1.45
C VAL A 240 -10.64 9.46 0.14
N TYR A 241 -9.96 9.65 -0.99
CA TYR A 241 -10.51 9.29 -2.29
C TYR A 241 -10.44 7.79 -2.56
N VAL A 242 -11.53 7.19 -3.05
CA VAL A 242 -11.64 5.73 -3.25
C VAL A 242 -10.58 5.13 -4.16
N VAL A 243 -10.20 5.84 -5.22
CA VAL A 243 -9.19 5.35 -6.18
C VAL A 243 -7.80 5.29 -5.54
N ASP A 244 -7.50 6.26 -4.67
CA ASP A 244 -6.24 6.29 -3.93
C ASP A 244 -6.21 5.14 -2.89
N VAL A 245 -7.34 4.83 -2.25
CA VAL A 245 -7.48 3.65 -1.38
C VAL A 245 -7.26 2.35 -2.17
N SER A 246 -7.91 2.17 -3.33
CA SER A 246 -7.75 0.96 -4.13
C SER A 246 -6.33 0.76 -4.66
N LYS A 247 -5.66 1.85 -5.06
CA LYS A 247 -4.24 1.82 -5.44
C LYS A 247 -3.35 1.49 -4.24
N GLY A 248 -3.63 2.06 -3.07
CA GLY A 248 -2.94 1.75 -1.83
C GLY A 248 -3.03 0.28 -1.45
N ILE A 249 -4.21 -0.34 -1.62
CA ILE A 249 -4.40 -1.79 -1.43
C ILE A 249 -3.51 -2.59 -2.39
N ILE A 250 -3.50 -2.25 -3.67
CA ILE A 250 -2.69 -2.98 -4.66
C ILE A 250 -1.19 -2.81 -4.43
N ASN A 251 -0.76 -1.62 -4.03
CA ASN A 251 0.64 -1.42 -3.67
C ASN A 251 1.02 -2.22 -2.42
N ALA A 252 0.12 -2.34 -1.43
CA ALA A 252 0.32 -3.24 -0.29
C ALA A 252 0.37 -4.72 -0.71
N ILE A 253 -0.32 -5.13 -1.78
CA ILE A 253 -0.19 -6.47 -2.36
C ILE A 253 1.19 -6.68 -2.97
N LYS A 254 1.72 -5.70 -3.70
CA LYS A 254 3.03 -5.79 -4.36
C LYS A 254 4.18 -5.76 -3.35
N GLU A 255 4.05 -4.91 -2.33
CA GLU A 255 5.11 -4.67 -1.35
C GLU A 255 5.26 -5.87 -0.39
N PRO A 256 6.45 -6.49 -0.27
CA PRO A 256 6.69 -7.55 0.71
C PRO A 256 6.69 -7.00 2.15
N ASP A 257 7.17 -5.77 2.33
CA ASP A 257 7.26 -5.07 3.60
C ASP A 257 5.91 -4.74 4.24
N ALA A 258 4.80 -4.87 3.51
CA ALA A 258 3.47 -4.55 4.01
C ALA A 258 2.94 -5.58 5.04
N ARG A 259 3.54 -6.77 5.09
CA ARG A 259 3.12 -7.87 5.98
C ARG A 259 3.11 -7.46 7.45
N GLY A 260 2.01 -7.78 8.13
CA GLY A 260 1.80 -7.48 9.56
C GLY A 260 1.68 -6.00 9.90
N LYS A 261 1.69 -5.08 8.91
CA LYS A 261 1.58 -3.64 9.17
C LYS A 261 0.12 -3.20 9.24
N THR A 262 -0.12 -2.19 10.06
CA THR A 262 -1.40 -1.48 10.13
C THR A 262 -1.24 -0.13 9.45
N PHE A 263 -1.91 0.08 8.32
CA PHE A 263 -1.87 1.33 7.56
C PHE A 263 -3.09 2.17 7.86
N ALA A 264 -2.91 3.48 8.00
CA ALA A 264 -4.01 4.44 8.07
C ALA A 264 -4.09 5.21 6.75
N PHE A 265 -5.20 5.08 6.02
CA PHE A 265 -5.40 5.79 4.75
C PHE A 265 -6.25 7.04 4.99
N VAL A 266 -5.59 8.20 4.86
CA VAL A 266 -6.17 9.51 5.17
C VAL A 266 -6.08 10.42 3.95
N GLY A 267 -7.07 11.29 3.80
CA GLY A 267 -7.03 12.34 2.78
C GLY A 267 -5.94 13.39 3.05
N PRO A 268 -5.65 14.29 2.10
CA PRO A 268 -4.66 15.35 2.31
C PRO A 268 -5.13 16.44 3.27
N ASN A 269 -6.42 16.79 3.24
CA ASN A 269 -6.97 17.95 3.92
C ASN A 269 -7.95 17.54 5.01
N ARG A 270 -7.88 18.24 6.15
CA ARG A 270 -8.84 18.14 7.25
C ARG A 270 -9.87 19.24 7.10
N TYR A 271 -11.14 18.88 7.13
CA TYR A 271 -12.26 19.82 7.04
C TYR A 271 -13.06 19.79 8.33
N LEU A 272 -13.54 20.96 8.75
CA LEU A 272 -14.71 20.98 9.61
C LEU A 272 -15.86 20.39 8.82
N LEU A 273 -16.67 19.61 9.52
CA LEU A 273 -17.80 18.96 8.92
C LEU A 273 -18.82 19.97 8.38
N TYR A 274 -19.03 21.08 9.07
CA TYR A 274 -19.88 22.18 8.58
C TYR A 274 -19.42 22.64 7.19
N ASP A 275 -18.13 23.00 7.07
CA ASP A 275 -17.52 23.48 5.83
C ASP A 275 -17.58 22.41 4.73
N LEU A 276 -17.39 21.14 5.09
CA LEU A 276 -17.48 20.01 4.15
C LEU A 276 -18.88 19.88 3.56
N VAL A 277 -19.91 19.95 4.40
CA VAL A 277 -21.29 19.87 3.92
C VAL A 277 -21.66 21.12 3.12
N GLN A 278 -21.28 22.30 3.58
CA GLN A 278 -21.47 23.56 2.83
C GLN A 278 -20.82 23.46 1.44
N TYR A 279 -19.60 22.93 1.36
CA TYR A 279 -18.88 22.70 0.10
C TYR A 279 -19.64 21.71 -0.80
N ALA A 280 -20.17 20.61 -0.26
CA ALA A 280 -20.95 19.64 -1.02
C ALA A 280 -22.21 20.29 -1.65
N PHE A 281 -22.92 21.15 -0.91
CA PHE A 281 -24.08 21.88 -1.42
C PHE A 281 -23.70 22.96 -2.45
N ALA A 282 -22.57 23.65 -2.25
CA ALA A 282 -22.05 24.62 -3.19
C ALA A 282 -21.72 23.98 -4.55
N VAL A 283 -21.03 22.82 -4.54
CA VAL A 283 -20.72 22.05 -5.75
C VAL A 283 -21.99 21.50 -6.41
N ALA A 284 -23.00 21.12 -5.63
CA ALA A 284 -24.29 20.67 -6.16
C ALA A 284 -25.17 21.82 -6.69
N HIS A 285 -24.74 23.09 -6.56
CA HIS A 285 -25.52 24.29 -6.87
C HIS A 285 -26.89 24.29 -6.18
N ARG A 286 -26.93 23.94 -4.89
CA ARG A 286 -28.16 23.92 -4.07
C ARG A 286 -28.04 24.87 -2.88
N PRO A 287 -29.16 25.47 -2.43
CA PRO A 287 -29.15 26.29 -1.24
C PRO A 287 -28.81 25.42 -0.02
N PHE A 288 -27.94 25.94 0.85
CA PHE A 288 -27.54 25.30 2.08
C PHE A 288 -28.29 25.93 3.26
N LEU A 289 -29.25 25.19 3.82
CA LEU A 289 -30.05 25.60 4.97
C LEU A 289 -29.73 24.70 6.18
N PRO A 290 -28.62 24.96 6.91
CA PRO A 290 -28.28 24.18 8.09
C PRO A 290 -29.16 24.59 9.28
N TYR A 291 -29.61 23.61 10.06
CA TYR A 291 -30.24 23.88 11.35
C TYR A 291 -29.68 22.98 12.44
N PRO A 292 -29.50 23.51 13.67
CA PRO A 292 -29.00 22.74 14.79
C PRO A 292 -30.09 21.78 15.27
N LEU A 293 -29.81 20.48 15.26
CA LEU A 293 -30.70 19.48 15.83
C LEU A 293 -30.05 18.86 17.08
N PRO A 294 -30.74 18.83 18.24
CA PRO A 294 -30.21 18.18 19.44
C PRO A 294 -29.93 16.70 19.22
N HIS A 295 -28.89 16.18 19.89
CA HIS A 295 -28.42 14.82 19.67
C HIS A 295 -29.50 13.75 19.88
N PHE A 296 -30.24 13.83 20.99
CA PHE A 296 -31.32 12.89 21.31
C PHE A 296 -32.45 12.90 20.27
N ALA A 297 -32.78 14.08 19.73
CA ALA A 297 -33.82 14.22 18.71
C ALA A 297 -33.39 13.52 17.42
N PHE A 298 -32.11 13.62 17.04
CA PHE A 298 -31.62 12.95 15.84
C PHE A 298 -31.60 11.43 16.01
N GLN A 299 -31.24 10.96 17.21
CA GLN A 299 -31.30 9.56 17.58
C GLN A 299 -32.72 8.99 17.52
N LEU A 300 -33.74 9.76 17.94
CA LEU A 300 -35.15 9.36 17.83
C LEU A 300 -35.60 9.26 16.37
N ILE A 301 -35.27 10.26 15.54
CA ILE A 301 -35.57 10.24 14.10
C ILE A 301 -34.89 9.03 13.45
N ALA A 302 -33.62 8.77 13.75
CA ALA A 302 -32.89 7.65 13.21
C ALA A 302 -33.49 6.30 13.62
N ARG A 303 -33.99 6.18 14.87
CA ARG A 303 -34.72 4.99 15.33
C ARG A 303 -35.99 4.73 14.52
N LEU A 304 -36.72 5.78 14.13
CA LEU A 304 -37.91 5.63 13.29
C LEU A 304 -37.57 5.07 11.91
N PHE A 305 -36.46 5.51 11.31
CA PHE A 305 -35.96 4.96 10.05
C PHE A 305 -35.51 3.50 10.18
N GLU A 306 -34.93 3.09 11.31
CA GLU A 306 -34.52 1.69 11.56
C GLU A 306 -35.67 0.69 11.64
N ILE A 307 -36.89 1.13 11.94
CA ILE A 307 -38.07 0.25 12.01
C ILE A 307 -38.49 -0.23 10.61
N THR A 308 -38.14 0.54 9.56
CA THR A 308 -38.50 0.17 8.20
C THR A 308 -37.75 -1.08 7.75
N PRO A 309 -38.42 -2.02 7.06
CA PRO A 309 -37.77 -3.24 6.56
C PRO A 309 -36.86 -2.98 5.34
N PHE A 310 -36.96 -1.78 4.75
CA PHE A 310 -36.12 -1.34 3.64
C PHE A 310 -34.77 -0.82 4.13
N GLU A 311 -33.82 -0.63 3.21
CA GLU A 311 -32.52 -0.07 3.58
C GLU A 311 -32.71 1.33 4.22
N PRO A 312 -32.34 1.52 5.50
CA PRO A 312 -32.57 2.79 6.17
C PRO A 312 -31.58 3.83 5.65
N TRP A 313 -32.10 5.00 5.29
CA TRP A 313 -31.25 6.12 4.85
C TRP A 313 -30.33 6.61 5.98
N THR A 314 -30.81 6.60 7.23
CA THR A 314 -30.02 6.93 8.42
C THR A 314 -30.30 5.94 9.56
N THR A 315 -29.28 5.69 10.39
CA THR A 315 -29.34 4.81 11.56
C THR A 315 -28.72 5.49 12.77
N ARG A 316 -29.05 5.03 13.96
CA ARG A 316 -28.49 5.53 15.23
C ARG A 316 -26.97 5.42 15.25
N ASP A 317 -26.45 4.32 14.72
CA ASP A 317 -25.02 4.09 14.56
C ASP A 317 -24.40 5.08 13.56
N LYS A 318 -25.06 5.34 12.42
CA LYS A 318 -24.61 6.35 11.45
C LYS A 318 -24.51 7.73 12.09
N VAL A 319 -25.50 8.13 12.89
CA VAL A 319 -25.48 9.42 13.61
C VAL A 319 -24.24 9.56 14.50
N GLU A 320 -23.92 8.53 15.29
CA GLU A 320 -22.69 8.54 16.11
C GLU A 320 -21.44 8.62 15.24
N ARG A 321 -21.30 7.75 14.23
CA ARG A 321 -20.11 7.70 13.37
C ARG A 321 -19.84 9.00 12.63
N VAL A 322 -20.90 9.67 12.23
CA VAL A 322 -20.82 10.88 11.43
C VAL A 322 -20.33 12.03 12.32
N TRP A 323 -20.76 12.10 13.59
CA TRP A 323 -20.40 13.22 14.50
C TRP A 323 -19.28 12.95 15.50
N GLN A 324 -18.75 11.74 15.57
CA GLN A 324 -17.56 11.43 16.36
C GLN A 324 -16.27 12.00 15.73
N CYS A 325 -15.48 12.69 16.56
CA CYS A 325 -14.07 12.97 16.31
C CYS A 325 -13.22 11.83 16.90
N GLY A 326 -12.89 10.81 16.10
CA GLY A 326 -12.21 9.61 16.62
C GLY A 326 -10.71 9.51 16.36
N GLY A 327 -10.19 10.16 15.31
CA GLY A 327 -8.80 9.98 14.89
C GLY A 327 -7.94 11.20 15.20
N ARG A 328 -6.97 11.06 16.11
CA ARG A 328 -5.82 11.98 16.21
C ARG A 328 -4.66 11.34 15.46
N ILE A 329 -4.15 12.01 14.43
CA ILE A 329 -2.90 11.61 13.77
C ILE A 329 -1.77 12.23 14.59
N GLU A 330 -1.05 11.40 15.33
CA GLU A 330 0.21 11.78 15.93
C GLU A 330 1.32 11.36 14.96
N ALA A 331 1.93 12.34 14.29
CA ALA A 331 3.06 12.10 13.40
C ALA A 331 4.29 11.75 14.26
N LEU A 332 4.39 10.47 14.61
CA LEU A 332 5.60 9.92 15.24
C LEU A 332 6.72 9.94 14.19
N PRO A 333 7.93 10.42 14.51
CA PRO A 333 9.07 10.48 13.58
C PRO A 333 9.44 9.12 12.94
N TRP A 334 9.00 8.02 13.54
CA TRP A 334 9.21 6.64 13.10
C TRP A 334 8.09 6.10 12.19
N SER A 335 7.00 6.85 12.00
CA SER A 335 5.92 6.46 11.10
C SER A 335 6.35 6.70 9.64
N ARG A 336 6.47 5.61 8.88
CA ARG A 336 6.76 5.68 7.44
C ARG A 336 5.51 6.19 6.72
N ILE A 337 5.44 7.49 6.47
CA ILE A 337 4.38 8.09 5.65
C ILE A 337 4.70 7.78 4.19
N ALA A 338 4.00 6.82 3.59
CA ALA A 338 4.07 6.57 2.16
C ALA A 338 3.14 7.56 1.44
N HIS A 339 3.71 8.50 0.68
CA HIS A 339 2.93 9.33 -0.21
C HIS A 339 2.56 8.49 -1.45
N LEU A 340 1.27 8.28 -1.72
CA LEU A 340 0.85 7.63 -2.94
C LEU A 340 1.03 8.60 -4.11
N GLU A 341 2.14 8.45 -4.83
CA GLU A 341 2.45 9.33 -5.94
C GLU A 341 1.44 9.15 -7.08
N ARG A 342 0.87 10.27 -7.52
CA ARG A 342 0.01 10.31 -8.71
C ARG A 342 0.91 10.48 -9.92
N HIS A 343 0.69 9.69 -10.97
CA HIS A 343 1.44 9.78 -12.25
C HIS A 343 1.42 11.19 -12.86
N HIS A 344 0.38 11.99 -12.59
CA HIS A 344 0.30 13.39 -13.03
C HIS A 344 -0.36 14.24 -11.93
N LYS A 345 0.24 15.41 -11.63
CA LYS A 345 -0.34 16.41 -10.72
C LYS A 345 -1.07 17.47 -11.56
N PRO A 346 -2.40 17.66 -11.41
CA PRO A 346 -3.20 18.51 -12.30
C PRO A 346 -2.96 20.02 -12.13
N TYR A 347 -2.22 20.46 -11.11
CA TYR A 347 -2.06 21.88 -10.75
C TYR A 347 -0.71 22.49 -11.12
N ALA A 348 0.23 21.72 -11.65
CA ALA A 348 1.51 22.25 -12.09
C ALA A 348 1.94 21.55 -13.38
N LEU A 349 1.96 22.34 -14.45
CA LEU A 349 2.27 21.90 -15.81
C LEU A 349 3.76 21.57 -15.96
N ASP A 350 4.64 22.34 -15.30
CA ASP A 350 6.11 22.18 -15.33
C ASP A 350 6.68 21.65 -14.02
N LEU A 351 6.18 20.49 -13.56
CA LEU A 351 6.71 19.76 -12.41
C LEU A 351 8.22 19.43 -12.45
N PRO A 352 8.80 19.02 -13.60
CA PRO A 352 10.14 18.44 -13.63
C PRO A 352 11.24 19.37 -13.12
N CYS A 353 11.16 20.66 -13.42
CA CYS A 353 12.17 21.64 -13.01
C CYS A 353 12.13 21.85 -11.49
N ALA A 354 10.96 22.17 -10.93
CA ALA A 354 10.80 22.42 -9.49
C ALA A 354 11.11 21.18 -8.63
N LEU A 355 10.75 19.98 -9.11
CA LEU A 355 11.09 18.72 -8.44
C LEU A 355 12.59 18.49 -8.42
N LYS A 356 13.28 18.67 -9.56
CA LYS A 356 14.74 18.55 -9.64
C LYS A 356 15.43 19.56 -8.73
N CYS A 357 15.03 20.83 -8.75
CA CYS A 357 15.58 21.84 -7.84
C CYS A 357 15.42 21.45 -6.37
N ASN A 358 14.23 20.98 -5.96
CA ASN A 358 13.98 20.58 -4.59
C ASN A 358 14.75 19.31 -4.18
N ALA A 359 14.88 18.34 -5.09
CA ALA A 359 15.67 17.14 -4.85
C ALA A 359 17.16 17.47 -4.68
N LEU A 360 17.70 18.34 -5.54
CA LEU A 360 19.09 18.82 -5.44
C LEU A 360 19.35 19.59 -4.15
N ARG A 361 18.42 20.46 -3.71
CA ARG A 361 18.53 21.12 -2.39
C ARG A 361 18.66 20.11 -1.27
N VAL A 362 17.83 19.07 -1.28
CA VAL A 362 17.88 18.03 -0.24
C VAL A 362 19.20 17.28 -0.31
N ALA A 363 19.69 16.97 -1.52
CA ALA A 363 20.96 16.30 -1.70
C ALA A 363 22.13 17.10 -1.10
N GLU A 364 22.26 18.38 -1.47
CA GLU A 364 23.33 19.25 -0.96
C GLU A 364 23.23 19.52 0.54
N ILE A 365 22.01 19.63 1.09
CA ILE A 365 21.85 19.92 2.53
C ILE A 365 21.97 18.68 3.39
N TRP A 366 21.42 17.52 3.00
CA TRP A 366 21.11 16.43 3.93
C TRP A 366 21.73 15.06 3.60
N ILE A 367 22.24 14.86 2.38
CA ILE A 367 22.63 13.52 1.90
C ILE A 367 24.16 13.27 1.95
N ASP A 368 24.94 14.29 2.35
CA ASP A 368 26.38 14.16 2.60
C ASP A 368 27.14 13.57 1.41
N GLU A 369 28.00 12.57 1.66
CA GLU A 369 28.83 11.86 0.69
C GLU A 369 28.02 11.07 -0.34
N TYR A 370 26.73 10.86 -0.08
CA TYR A 370 25.85 10.07 -0.94
C TYR A 370 25.07 10.93 -1.96
N LYS A 371 25.36 12.24 -2.03
CA LYS A 371 24.61 13.17 -2.90
C LYS A 371 24.64 12.77 -4.37
N ASP A 372 25.73 12.13 -4.81
CA ASP A 372 25.94 11.64 -6.17
C ASP A 372 24.83 10.69 -6.63
N MET A 373 24.19 9.97 -5.70
CA MET A 373 23.06 9.08 -6.01
C MET A 373 21.83 9.83 -6.45
N VAL A 374 21.59 11.02 -5.90
CA VAL A 374 20.46 11.86 -6.31
C VAL A 374 20.76 12.46 -7.68
N TYR A 375 21.97 12.94 -7.91
CA TYR A 375 22.37 13.42 -9.23
C TYR A 375 22.24 12.31 -10.30
N LEU A 376 22.67 11.09 -9.97
CA LEU A 376 22.48 9.89 -10.80
C LEU A 376 21.01 9.60 -11.08
N ALA A 377 20.17 9.51 -10.03
CA ALA A 377 18.76 9.15 -10.16
C ALA A 377 17.96 10.11 -11.04
N TRP A 378 18.37 11.38 -11.09
CA TRP A 378 17.75 12.42 -11.92
C TRP A 378 18.47 12.66 -13.26
N ASN A 379 19.54 11.91 -13.55
CA ASN A 379 20.41 12.03 -14.73
C ASN A 379 20.93 13.47 -14.91
N ILE A 380 21.45 14.06 -13.83
CA ILE A 380 21.97 15.43 -13.78
C ILE A 380 23.49 15.36 -13.69
N PRO A 381 24.25 16.10 -14.52
CA PRO A 381 25.70 16.07 -14.44
C PRO A 381 26.21 16.65 -13.11
N LEU A 382 27.18 15.97 -12.49
CA LEU A 382 27.84 16.39 -11.23
C LEU A 382 28.53 17.75 -11.36
N GLN A 383 29.21 17.97 -12.49
CA GLN A 383 29.81 19.25 -12.85
C GLN A 383 28.86 20.01 -13.78
N ASN A 384 28.53 21.25 -13.40
CA ASN A 384 27.67 22.15 -14.15
C ASN A 384 26.29 21.57 -14.45
N SER A 385 25.51 21.29 -13.40
CA SER A 385 24.14 20.75 -13.45
C SER A 385 23.17 21.54 -14.33
N GLY A 386 23.47 22.82 -14.61
CA GLY A 386 22.63 23.71 -15.42
C GLY A 386 21.29 24.07 -14.76
N ILE A 387 21.10 23.65 -13.51
CA ILE A 387 19.86 23.84 -12.74
C ILE A 387 20.20 24.75 -11.56
N ASP A 388 19.64 25.96 -11.58
CA ASP A 388 19.71 26.85 -10.43
C ASP A 388 18.71 26.37 -9.36
N TYR A 389 19.24 25.90 -8.24
CA TYR A 389 18.46 25.48 -7.09
C TYR A 389 18.38 26.59 -6.01
N GLY A 390 18.89 27.80 -6.26
CA GLY A 390 18.84 28.95 -5.34
C GLY A 390 19.72 28.82 -4.10
N ASP A 391 19.69 29.84 -3.24
CA ASP A 391 20.58 29.90 -2.06
C ASP A 391 20.18 28.90 -0.96
N ILE A 392 21.17 28.12 -0.53
CA ILE A 392 21.05 27.06 0.48
C ILE A 392 21.63 27.49 1.84
N SER A 393 22.34 28.62 1.91
CA SER A 393 23.09 29.10 3.09
C SER A 393 22.28 29.00 4.41
N SER A 394 21.05 29.50 4.41
CA SER A 394 20.14 29.49 5.57
C SER A 394 19.85 28.07 6.11
N ARG A 395 19.77 27.07 5.22
CA ARG A 395 19.48 25.68 5.58
C ARG A 395 20.73 24.95 6.06
N MET A 396 21.89 25.26 5.51
CA MET A 396 23.17 24.75 6.02
C MET A 396 23.43 25.27 7.44
N ALA A 397 23.26 26.57 7.67
CA ALA A 397 23.38 27.16 9.01
C ALA A 397 22.40 26.53 10.02
N LEU A 398 21.17 26.23 9.59
CA LEU A 398 20.21 25.50 10.42
C LEU A 398 20.69 24.08 10.74
N ARG A 399 21.25 23.37 9.76
CA ARG A 399 21.78 22.01 9.95
C ARG A 399 22.92 22.00 10.96
N GLU A 400 23.84 22.95 10.86
CA GLU A 400 24.95 23.12 11.81
C GLU A 400 24.43 23.42 13.23
N LYS A 401 23.48 24.36 13.35
CA LYS A 401 22.87 24.71 14.64
C LYS A 401 22.21 23.51 15.33
N LEU A 402 21.61 22.61 14.56
CA LEU A 402 20.87 21.46 15.08
C LEU A 402 21.76 20.26 15.46
N LYS A 403 23.08 20.29 15.19
CA LYS A 403 24.04 19.20 15.48
C LYS A 403 23.48 17.80 15.14
N ARG A 404 22.95 17.66 13.92
CA ARG A 404 22.30 16.42 13.43
C ARG A 404 23.33 15.33 13.17
N LYS A 405 22.90 14.07 13.30
CA LYS A 405 23.70 12.90 12.89
C LYS A 405 23.89 12.88 11.36
N THR A 406 24.95 12.23 10.89
CA THR A 406 25.28 12.10 9.46
C THR A 406 24.27 11.22 8.72
N PHE A 407 24.20 11.38 7.40
CA PHE A 407 23.37 10.52 6.56
C PHE A 407 23.85 9.06 6.57
N ASP A 408 25.16 8.83 6.70
CA ASP A 408 25.72 7.49 6.87
C ASP A 408 25.16 6.78 8.12
N TRP A 409 25.07 7.50 9.24
CA TRP A 409 24.44 6.99 10.46
C TRP A 409 22.96 6.63 10.21
N TYR A 410 22.25 7.42 9.39
CA TYR A 410 20.86 7.14 9.04
C TYR A 410 20.72 5.84 8.23
N LEU A 411 21.58 5.62 7.23
CA LEU A 411 21.58 4.37 6.45
C LEU A 411 21.85 3.16 7.33
N GLN A 412 22.84 3.23 8.22
CA GLN A 412 23.22 2.09 9.07
C GLN A 412 22.16 1.77 10.15
N ASN A 413 21.54 2.80 10.75
CA ASN A 413 20.71 2.62 11.95
C ASN A 413 19.21 2.69 11.69
N VAL A 414 18.77 3.49 10.70
CA VAL A 414 17.34 3.75 10.45
C VAL A 414 16.85 3.01 9.22
N TYR A 415 17.63 2.98 8.15
CA TYR A 415 17.22 2.35 6.89
C TYR A 415 18.31 1.48 6.24
N PRO A 416 18.76 0.40 6.92
CA PRO A 416 19.84 -0.47 6.42
C PRO A 416 19.47 -1.28 5.18
N ALA A 417 18.18 -1.32 4.82
CA ALA A 417 17.72 -1.97 3.59
C ALA A 417 18.12 -1.17 2.33
N LEU A 418 18.33 0.15 2.44
CA LEU A 418 18.76 0.98 1.32
C LEU A 418 20.26 0.80 1.12
N LYS A 419 20.63 0.00 0.11
CA LYS A 419 22.04 -0.22 -0.23
C LYS A 419 22.55 0.94 -1.08
N PRO A 420 23.54 1.72 -0.61
CA PRO A 420 24.17 2.75 -1.40
C PRO A 420 24.90 2.16 -2.62
N ILE A 421 24.81 2.82 -3.77
CA ILE A 421 25.62 2.51 -4.95
C ILE A 421 26.98 3.19 -4.81
N CYS A 422 27.97 2.48 -4.27
CA CYS A 422 29.34 2.99 -4.15
C CYS A 422 30.11 2.78 -5.47
N ASN A 423 31.18 3.55 -5.67
CA ASN A 423 32.14 3.40 -6.80
C ASN A 423 31.55 3.65 -8.21
N ILE A 424 30.77 4.72 -8.36
CA ILE A 424 30.27 5.17 -9.66
C ILE A 424 31.44 5.76 -10.45
N VAL A 425 31.87 5.10 -11.53
CA VAL A 425 32.99 5.56 -12.38
C VAL A 425 32.52 6.64 -13.37
N GLY A 426 31.24 6.62 -13.76
CA GLY A 426 30.63 7.61 -14.62
C GLY A 426 29.19 7.26 -14.99
N TYR A 427 28.41 8.28 -15.36
CA TYR A 427 27.05 8.18 -15.88
C TYR A 427 26.78 9.37 -16.80
N GLY A 428 25.90 9.19 -17.79
CA GLY A 428 25.48 10.30 -18.65
C GLY A 428 25.15 9.90 -20.09
N ARG A 429 24.88 10.92 -20.91
CA ARG A 429 24.60 10.78 -22.34
C ARG A 429 25.94 10.68 -23.09
N GLY A 430 26.38 9.45 -23.34
CA GLY A 430 27.60 9.17 -24.08
C GLY A 430 27.41 9.36 -25.58
N ARG A 431 28.51 9.52 -26.32
CA ARG A 431 28.53 9.24 -27.77
C ARG A 431 28.41 7.72 -27.98
N ALA A 432 28.43 7.27 -29.24
CA ALA A 432 28.36 5.84 -29.56
C ALA A 432 29.35 5.02 -28.71
N VAL A 433 28.92 3.86 -28.21
CA VAL A 433 29.75 2.95 -27.42
C VAL A 433 30.65 2.17 -28.37
N ILE A 434 31.94 2.49 -28.40
CA ILE A 434 32.92 1.90 -29.33
C ILE A 434 33.71 0.82 -28.61
N ASN A 435 33.74 -0.38 -29.19
CA ASN A 435 34.68 -1.41 -28.77
C ASN A 435 36.11 -0.99 -29.17
N ARG A 436 37.03 -0.94 -28.19
CA ARG A 436 38.41 -0.44 -28.38
C ARG A 436 39.20 -1.25 -29.42
N ASP A 437 38.98 -2.56 -29.49
CA ASP A 437 39.79 -3.45 -30.34
C ASP A 437 39.25 -3.51 -31.77
N THR A 438 37.92 -3.60 -31.92
CA THR A 438 37.29 -3.76 -33.24
C THR A 438 36.89 -2.45 -33.91
N LYS A 439 36.93 -1.34 -33.18
CA LYS A 439 36.41 -0.02 -33.57
C LYS A 439 34.95 -0.03 -34.08
N ARG A 440 34.18 -1.07 -33.74
CA ARG A 440 32.74 -1.17 -34.03
C ARG A 440 31.93 -0.55 -32.91
N CYS A 441 30.80 0.06 -33.26
CA CYS A 441 29.85 0.64 -32.33
C CYS A 441 28.78 -0.39 -31.93
N LEU A 442 28.38 -0.36 -30.67
CA LEU A 442 27.16 -1.03 -30.21
C LEU A 442 25.97 -0.28 -30.78
N GLU A 443 25.09 -0.95 -31.50
CA GLU A 443 23.89 -0.38 -32.11
C GLU A 443 22.69 -1.30 -31.94
N ILE A 444 21.49 -0.76 -32.08
CA ILE A 444 20.26 -1.53 -32.08
C ILE A 444 19.80 -1.71 -33.52
N LYS A 445 19.61 -2.97 -33.94
CA LYS A 445 19.07 -3.34 -35.25
C LYS A 445 17.79 -4.15 -35.08
N GLU A 446 16.81 -3.89 -35.93
CA GLU A 446 15.58 -4.69 -36.02
C GLU A 446 15.89 -6.01 -36.72
N ASP A 447 15.59 -7.12 -36.05
CA ASP A 447 15.66 -8.45 -36.64
C ASP A 447 14.46 -8.68 -37.59
N THR A 448 14.53 -9.70 -38.42
CA THR A 448 13.47 -10.12 -39.37
C THR A 448 12.11 -10.39 -38.70
N SER A 449 12.09 -10.56 -37.39
CA SER A 449 10.93 -10.74 -36.52
C SER A 449 10.35 -9.44 -35.92
N GLY A 450 10.95 -8.27 -36.22
CA GLY A 450 10.56 -6.97 -35.65
C GLY A 450 11.10 -6.71 -34.24
N LEU A 451 11.97 -7.58 -33.72
CA LEU A 451 12.61 -7.43 -32.41
C LEU A 451 13.92 -6.65 -32.52
N PHE A 452 14.07 -5.63 -31.69
CA PHE A 452 15.28 -4.82 -31.60
C PHE A 452 16.37 -5.55 -30.79
N MET A 453 17.51 -5.83 -31.43
CA MET A 453 18.64 -6.53 -30.81
C MET A 453 19.91 -5.66 -30.81
N PRO A 454 20.74 -5.71 -29.76
CA PRO A 454 22.04 -5.06 -29.75
C PRO A 454 23.04 -5.81 -30.65
N VAL A 455 23.67 -5.10 -31.59
CA VAL A 455 24.63 -5.62 -32.56
C VAL A 455 25.87 -4.72 -32.59
N LEU A 456 27.05 -5.31 -32.78
CA LEU A 456 28.30 -4.57 -33.02
C LEU A 456 28.49 -4.35 -34.52
N GLN A 457 28.29 -3.12 -34.99
CA GLN A 457 28.42 -2.77 -36.42
C GLN A 457 29.17 -1.46 -36.64
N ASN A 458 29.27 -1.01 -37.89
CA ASN A 458 29.86 0.28 -38.21
C ASN A 458 29.04 1.40 -37.57
N CYS A 459 29.72 2.39 -37.03
CA CYS A 459 29.11 3.48 -36.28
C CYS A 459 28.18 4.33 -37.15
N MET A 460 26.88 4.24 -36.88
CA MET A 460 25.83 5.18 -37.26
C MET A 460 25.63 6.23 -36.16
N THR A 461 24.71 7.16 -36.37
CA THR A 461 24.45 8.30 -35.47
C THR A 461 23.65 7.93 -34.20
N GLN A 462 23.63 6.66 -33.79
CA GLN A 462 22.91 6.24 -32.57
C GLN A 462 23.64 6.74 -31.31
N VAL A 463 22.86 7.31 -30.38
CA VAL A 463 23.35 7.90 -29.13
C VAL A 463 22.89 7.03 -27.97
N TRP A 464 23.81 6.62 -27.11
CA TRP A 464 23.52 5.80 -25.95
C TRP A 464 23.48 6.64 -24.68
N THR A 465 22.49 6.36 -23.84
CA THR A 465 22.44 6.93 -22.49
C THR A 465 22.90 5.83 -21.56
N ILE A 466 24.10 5.98 -20.99
CA ILE A 466 24.65 5.01 -20.05
C ILE A 466 24.17 5.43 -18.67
N GLU A 467 23.31 4.61 -18.06
CA GLU A 467 22.72 4.94 -16.76
C GLU A 467 23.76 4.91 -15.64
N HIS A 468 24.67 3.92 -15.61
CA HIS A 468 25.75 3.83 -14.63
C HIS A 468 26.84 2.86 -15.10
N ILE A 469 28.10 3.17 -14.76
CA ILE A 469 29.25 2.27 -14.89
C ILE A 469 29.74 1.93 -13.49
N VAL A 470 29.65 0.65 -13.12
CA VAL A 470 30.10 0.13 -11.83
C VAL A 470 31.45 -0.55 -12.01
N GLN A 471 32.42 -0.20 -11.16
CA GLN A 471 33.68 -0.94 -11.09
C GLN A 471 33.45 -2.23 -10.28
N ASN A 472 34.02 -3.36 -10.72
CA ASN A 472 33.99 -4.63 -9.99
C ASN A 472 32.58 -5.24 -9.77
N TRP A 473 31.78 -5.28 -10.84
CA TRP A 473 30.49 -5.99 -10.80
C TRP A 473 30.71 -7.50 -10.58
N GLY A 474 30.35 -8.02 -9.41
CA GLY A 474 30.38 -9.45 -9.10
C GLY A 474 31.54 -9.94 -8.23
N SER A 475 32.42 -9.08 -7.75
CA SER A 475 33.37 -9.43 -6.69
C SER A 475 32.83 -8.98 -5.34
N ASN A 476 32.16 -9.92 -4.65
CA ASN A 476 32.07 -9.93 -3.19
C ASN A 476 33.09 -10.94 -2.67
#